data_AF-A0A850PWV5-F1
#
_entry.id   AF-A0A850PWV5-F1
#
_cell.length_a   1.000
_cell.length_b   1.000
_cell.length_c   1.000
_cell.angle_alpha   90.00
_cell.angle_beta   90.00
_cell.angle_gamma   90.00
#
_symmetry.space_group_name_H-M   'P 1'
#
loop_
_entity.id
_entity.type
_entity.pdbx_description
1 polymer ?
#
loop_
_entity_poly.entity_id
_entity_poly.type
_entity_poly.pdbx_seq_one_letter_code
_entity_poly.pdbx_strand_id
1 'polypeptide(L)'
;LYDNGYGVKQNTSEALKWFKKSAENGYSTAQYNLGIMYEYGEKVEVDYLEAIRLYSNAAKQNNADAMSAIGSMYLYGKGVAKNESEALKWFMKADDNGSNTAPFEICKMYMYGIGLTKDEKTAIMWLSKAVERNNSDAQAMLGRRLYNENKFDEAIRLFNLAANDDNVDGLYYLGITYMQGKGIDKDLNKAEVLIRRAAELGSQQAKELLKKVDTSR
;
A
#
# COMPACT_ATOMS: atom_id res chain seq x y z
N LEU A 1 -18.79 -16.90 5.24
CA LEU A 1 -19.12 -16.87 6.69
C LEU A 1 -18.33 -17.94 7.45
N TYR A 2 -17.01 -17.79 7.49
CA TYR A 2 -16.11 -18.55 8.38
C TYR A 2 -15.01 -17.61 8.89
N ASP A 3 -15.43 -16.46 9.41
CA ASP A 3 -14.53 -15.40 9.84
C ASP A 3 -14.90 -14.86 11.23
N ASN A 4 -15.26 -15.76 12.17
CA ASN A 4 -15.29 -15.42 13.59
C ASN A 4 -15.11 -16.70 14.40
N GLY A 5 -13.88 -16.92 14.86
CA GLY A 5 -13.47 -18.13 15.57
C GLY A 5 -14.17 -18.28 16.92
N TYR A 6 -14.99 -19.33 17.03
CA TYR A 6 -15.26 -20.05 18.27
C TYR A 6 -15.45 -21.53 17.95
N GLY A 7 -14.51 -22.39 18.37
CA GLY A 7 -14.79 -23.82 18.58
C GLY A 7 -14.00 -24.87 17.80
N VAL A 8 -12.99 -24.53 16.98
CA VAL A 8 -12.09 -25.54 16.41
C VAL A 8 -10.65 -25.04 16.44
N LYS A 9 -9.72 -25.88 16.88
CA LYS A 9 -8.27 -25.64 16.79
C LYS A 9 -7.99 -25.10 15.38
N GLN A 10 -7.38 -23.92 15.26
CA GLN A 10 -7.08 -23.27 13.98
C GLN A 10 -6.25 -24.24 13.12
N ASN A 11 -6.91 -25.05 12.30
CA ASN A 11 -6.26 -26.05 11.47
C ASN A 11 -5.81 -25.32 10.21
N THR A 12 -4.75 -24.53 10.35
CA THR A 12 -4.13 -23.73 9.29
C THR A 12 -3.81 -24.58 8.05
N SER A 13 -3.52 -25.87 8.23
CA SER A 13 -3.34 -26.85 7.17
C SER A 13 -4.62 -27.13 6.38
N GLU A 14 -5.78 -27.19 7.03
CA GLU A 14 -7.06 -27.44 6.36
C GLU A 14 -7.54 -26.22 5.57
N ALA A 15 -7.35 -25.00 6.11
CA ALA A 15 -7.64 -23.77 5.39
C ALA A 15 -6.78 -23.65 4.11
N LEU A 16 -5.50 -24.00 4.17
CA LEU A 16 -4.62 -24.03 2.99
C LEU A 16 -5.10 -25.03 1.94
N LYS A 17 -5.56 -26.22 2.34
CA LYS A 17 -6.14 -27.21 1.39
C LYS A 17 -7.38 -26.65 0.69
N TRP A 18 -8.27 -25.97 1.41
CA TRP A 18 -9.46 -25.37 0.79
C TRP A 18 -9.09 -24.21 -0.15
N PHE A 19 -8.10 -23.37 0.20
CA PHE A 19 -7.59 -22.34 -0.72
C PHE A 19 -6.97 -22.95 -1.98
N LYS A 20 -6.14 -23.99 -1.85
CA LYS A 20 -5.58 -24.73 -2.99
C LYS A 20 -6.67 -25.29 -3.89
N LYS A 21 -7.63 -25.99 -3.31
CA LYS A 21 -8.77 -26.53 -4.06
C LYS A 21 -9.59 -25.44 -4.76
N SER A 22 -9.80 -24.29 -4.11
CA SER A 22 -10.49 -23.17 -4.75
C SER A 22 -9.68 -22.55 -5.89
N ALA A 23 -8.36 -22.43 -5.73
CA ALA A 23 -7.47 -21.93 -6.78
C ALA A 23 -7.41 -22.89 -7.99
N GLU A 24 -7.40 -24.20 -7.73
CA GLU A 24 -7.47 -25.28 -8.73
C GLU A 24 -8.80 -25.28 -9.49
N ASN A 25 -9.90 -24.96 -8.82
CA ASN A 25 -11.22 -24.77 -9.46
C ASN A 25 -11.34 -23.45 -10.23
N GLY A 26 -10.26 -22.67 -10.33
CA GLY A 26 -10.21 -21.50 -11.21
C GLY A 26 -10.66 -20.19 -10.57
N TYR A 27 -11.01 -20.13 -9.28
CA TYR A 27 -11.45 -18.87 -8.68
C TYR A 27 -10.29 -17.86 -8.59
N SER A 28 -10.39 -16.76 -9.34
CA SER A 28 -9.30 -15.78 -9.48
C SER A 28 -8.84 -15.17 -8.15
N THR A 29 -9.76 -14.84 -7.24
CA THR A 29 -9.42 -14.35 -5.89
C THR A 29 -8.68 -15.41 -5.06
N ALA A 30 -9.05 -16.69 -5.18
CA ALA A 30 -8.34 -17.77 -4.48
C ALA A 30 -6.94 -18.00 -5.08
N GLN A 31 -6.79 -17.91 -6.40
CA GLN A 31 -5.50 -17.96 -7.08
C GLN A 31 -4.60 -16.81 -6.64
N TYR A 32 -5.13 -15.58 -6.60
CA TYR A 32 -4.42 -14.42 -6.08
C TYR A 32 -3.96 -14.62 -4.63
N ASN A 33 -4.88 -14.99 -3.73
CA ASN A 33 -4.54 -15.19 -2.32
C ASN A 33 -3.53 -16.33 -2.10
N LEU A 34 -3.63 -17.41 -2.86
CA LEU A 34 -2.65 -18.49 -2.80
C LEU A 34 -1.29 -18.03 -3.34
N GLY A 35 -1.28 -17.18 -4.38
CA GLY A 35 -0.07 -16.55 -4.88
C GLY A 35 0.63 -15.70 -3.82
N ILE A 36 -0.12 -14.93 -3.02
CA ILE A 36 0.42 -14.17 -1.88
C ILE A 36 1.07 -15.12 -0.87
N MET A 37 0.42 -16.24 -0.54
CA MET A 37 0.98 -17.21 0.41
C MET A 37 2.34 -17.74 -0.06
N TYR A 38 2.47 -18.06 -1.35
CA TYR A 38 3.75 -18.50 -1.93
C TYR A 38 4.77 -17.37 -2.06
N GLU A 39 4.36 -16.12 -2.30
CA GLU A 39 5.29 -14.98 -2.38
C GLU A 39 5.92 -14.67 -1.02
N TYR A 40 5.13 -14.67 0.06
CA TYR A 40 5.58 -14.26 1.40
C TYR A 40 5.92 -15.43 2.33
N GLY A 41 5.72 -16.67 1.88
CA GLY A 41 5.98 -17.86 2.70
C GLY A 41 4.98 -18.01 3.86
N GLU A 42 3.75 -17.54 3.68
CA GLU A 42 2.72 -17.66 4.72
C GLU A 42 2.13 -19.07 4.70
N LYS A 43 2.51 -19.90 5.67
CA LYS A 43 2.05 -21.30 5.82
C LYS A 43 2.53 -22.26 4.72
N VAL A 44 3.33 -21.77 3.78
CA VAL A 44 4.05 -22.53 2.73
C VAL A 44 5.49 -21.99 2.63
N GLU A 45 6.40 -22.75 2.05
CA GLU A 45 7.71 -22.21 1.70
C GLU A 45 7.57 -21.17 0.57
N VAL A 46 8.46 -20.17 0.58
CA VAL A 46 8.50 -19.15 -0.47
C VAL A 46 8.77 -19.80 -1.82
N ASP A 47 7.89 -19.57 -2.78
CA ASP A 47 8.05 -20.01 -4.16
C ASP A 47 7.51 -18.94 -5.11
N TYR A 48 8.43 -18.09 -5.60
CA TYR A 48 8.07 -17.02 -6.52
C TYR A 48 7.62 -17.53 -7.89
N LEU A 49 8.06 -18.71 -8.33
CA LEU A 49 7.62 -19.29 -9.60
C LEU A 49 6.17 -19.75 -9.52
N GLU A 50 5.80 -20.36 -8.40
CA GLU A 50 4.41 -20.74 -8.15
C GLU A 50 3.52 -19.52 -7.92
N ALA A 51 4.00 -18.50 -7.20
CA ALA A 51 3.29 -17.24 -7.03
C ALA A 51 2.97 -16.57 -8.37
N ILE A 52 3.96 -16.40 -9.26
CA ILE A 52 3.71 -15.75 -10.56
C ILE A 52 2.80 -16.60 -11.46
N ARG A 53 2.87 -17.94 -11.38
CA ARG A 53 1.95 -18.83 -12.09
C ARG A 53 0.50 -18.62 -11.65
N LEU A 54 0.27 -18.55 -10.34
CA LEU A 54 -1.05 -18.33 -9.74
C LEU A 54 -1.59 -16.93 -10.06
N TYR A 55 -0.77 -15.89 -9.91
CA TYR A 55 -1.14 -14.54 -10.31
C TYR A 55 -1.46 -14.47 -11.81
N SER A 56 -0.68 -15.14 -12.66
CA SER A 56 -0.94 -15.18 -14.11
C SER A 56 -2.29 -15.82 -14.43
N ASN A 57 -2.68 -16.86 -13.69
CA ASN A 57 -4.00 -17.49 -13.86
C ASN A 57 -5.14 -16.57 -13.41
N ALA A 58 -4.97 -15.85 -12.29
CA ALA A 58 -5.94 -14.86 -11.83
C ALA A 58 -6.05 -13.67 -12.79
N ALA A 59 -4.93 -13.18 -13.32
CA ALA A 59 -4.86 -12.07 -14.26
C ALA A 59 -5.52 -12.39 -15.61
N LYS A 60 -5.49 -13.66 -16.07
CA LYS A 60 -6.26 -14.10 -17.25
C LYS A 60 -7.78 -13.95 -17.07
N GLN A 61 -8.25 -13.83 -15.83
CA GLN A 61 -9.64 -13.63 -15.46
C GLN A 61 -9.93 -12.18 -15.04
N ASN A 62 -9.09 -11.23 -15.49
CA ASN A 62 -9.22 -9.80 -15.21
C ASN A 62 -9.10 -9.42 -13.73
N ASN A 63 -8.45 -10.25 -12.90
CA ASN A 63 -8.16 -9.89 -11.52
C ASN A 63 -7.07 -8.80 -11.48
N ALA A 64 -7.45 -7.59 -11.12
CA ALA A 64 -6.58 -6.40 -11.14
C ALA A 64 -5.47 -6.45 -10.06
N ASP A 65 -5.74 -7.06 -8.91
CA ASP A 65 -4.74 -7.21 -7.84
C ASP A 65 -3.63 -8.16 -8.25
N ALA A 66 -3.99 -9.26 -8.93
CA ALA A 66 -3.02 -10.18 -9.51
C ALA A 66 -2.16 -9.54 -10.61
N MET A 67 -2.76 -8.70 -11.45
CA MET A 67 -2.00 -7.92 -12.43
C MET A 67 -1.00 -6.96 -11.75
N SER A 68 -1.42 -6.30 -10.67
CA SER A 68 -0.55 -5.43 -9.86
C SER A 68 0.58 -6.23 -9.19
N ALA A 69 0.29 -7.44 -8.71
CA ALA A 69 1.29 -8.32 -8.13
C ALA A 69 2.32 -8.75 -9.19
N ILE A 70 1.90 -9.14 -10.39
CA ILE A 70 2.82 -9.45 -11.50
C ILE A 70 3.70 -8.24 -11.83
N GLY A 71 3.11 -7.04 -11.88
CA GLY A 71 3.86 -5.79 -12.08
C GLY A 71 4.96 -5.63 -11.02
N SER A 72 4.64 -5.88 -9.76
CA SER A 72 5.59 -5.83 -8.64
C SER A 72 6.68 -6.91 -8.76
N MET A 73 6.33 -8.13 -9.20
CA MET A 73 7.31 -9.21 -9.40
C MET A 73 8.33 -8.85 -10.48
N TYR A 74 7.91 -8.23 -11.58
CA TYR A 74 8.82 -7.68 -12.59
C TYR A 74 9.63 -6.49 -12.06
N LEU A 75 9.01 -5.60 -11.28
CA LEU A 75 9.68 -4.41 -10.75
C LEU A 75 10.84 -4.79 -9.82
N TYR A 76 10.66 -5.82 -8.99
CA TYR A 76 11.63 -6.25 -7.98
C TYR A 76 12.44 -7.49 -8.39
N GLY A 77 12.13 -8.11 -9.54
CA GLY A 77 12.81 -9.31 -10.00
C GLY A 77 12.54 -10.55 -9.13
N LYS A 78 11.33 -10.68 -8.59
CA LYS A 78 10.91 -11.85 -7.78
C LYS A 78 10.35 -12.93 -8.70
N GLY A 79 11.01 -14.08 -8.81
CA GLY A 79 10.56 -15.20 -9.66
C GLY A 79 10.65 -14.96 -11.17
N VAL A 80 10.96 -13.74 -11.59
CA VAL A 80 11.22 -13.34 -12.98
C VAL A 80 12.40 -12.39 -13.02
N ALA A 81 13.04 -12.27 -14.19
CA ALA A 81 14.07 -11.26 -14.39
C ALA A 81 13.47 -9.87 -14.20
N LYS A 82 14.16 -9.01 -13.44
CA LYS A 82 13.74 -7.63 -13.22
C LYS A 82 13.54 -6.91 -14.56
N ASN A 83 12.37 -6.34 -14.76
CA ASN A 83 12.03 -5.61 -15.98
C ASN A 83 11.02 -4.49 -15.67
N GLU A 84 11.53 -3.27 -15.57
CA GLU A 84 10.73 -2.11 -15.18
C GLU A 84 9.72 -1.74 -16.28
N SER A 85 10.07 -1.89 -17.56
CA SER A 85 9.12 -1.64 -18.66
C SER A 85 7.95 -2.64 -18.65
N GLU A 86 8.20 -3.89 -18.29
CA GLU A 86 7.14 -4.90 -18.18
C GLU A 86 6.31 -4.72 -16.91
N ALA A 87 6.94 -4.29 -15.81
CA ALA A 87 6.22 -3.86 -14.62
C ALA A 87 5.20 -2.74 -14.93
N LEU A 88 5.63 -1.70 -15.66
CA LEU A 88 4.77 -0.59 -16.06
C LEU A 88 3.55 -1.07 -16.85
N LYS A 89 3.75 -1.94 -17.85
CA LYS A 89 2.65 -2.49 -18.66
C LYS A 89 1.64 -3.26 -17.81
N TRP A 90 2.12 -4.07 -16.87
CA TRP A 90 1.24 -4.80 -15.95
C TRP A 90 0.48 -3.88 -15.01
N PHE A 91 1.11 -2.82 -14.48
CA PHE A 91 0.40 -1.83 -13.67
C PHE A 91 -0.63 -1.06 -14.49
N MET A 92 -0.32 -0.64 -15.72
CA MET A 92 -1.30 0.01 -16.61
C MET A 92 -2.51 -0.90 -16.85
N LYS A 93 -2.25 -2.18 -17.16
CA LYS A 93 -3.32 -3.17 -17.33
C LYS A 93 -4.14 -3.37 -16.05
N ALA A 94 -3.49 -3.35 -14.89
CA ALA A 94 -4.18 -3.47 -13.61
C ALA A 94 -5.10 -2.27 -13.34
N ASP A 95 -4.63 -1.05 -13.62
CA ASP A 95 -5.44 0.16 -13.52
C ASP A 95 -6.65 0.14 -14.47
N ASP A 96 -6.47 -0.30 -15.72
CA ASP A 96 -7.58 -0.50 -16.68
C ASP A 96 -8.63 -1.49 -16.17
N ASN A 97 -8.23 -2.43 -15.29
CA ASN A 97 -9.12 -3.42 -14.67
C ASN A 97 -9.56 -3.01 -13.25
N GLY A 98 -9.31 -1.76 -12.84
CA GLY A 98 -9.84 -1.20 -11.60
C GLY A 98 -8.98 -1.45 -10.35
N SER A 99 -7.68 -1.72 -10.49
CA SER A 99 -6.76 -1.80 -9.35
C SER A 99 -6.70 -0.46 -8.59
N ASN A 100 -6.80 -0.53 -7.27
CA ASN A 100 -6.66 0.64 -6.40
C ASN A 100 -5.18 0.96 -6.08
N THR A 101 -4.26 0.02 -6.28
CA THR A 101 -2.83 0.21 -5.96
C THR A 101 -1.99 0.59 -7.17
N ALA A 102 -2.36 0.10 -8.37
CA ALA A 102 -1.58 0.31 -9.58
C ALA A 102 -1.34 1.79 -9.93
N PRO A 103 -2.31 2.72 -9.79
CA PRO A 103 -2.05 4.14 -10.03
C PRO A 103 -0.91 4.71 -9.19
N PHE A 104 -0.79 4.27 -7.93
CA PHE A 104 0.27 4.73 -7.04
C PHE A 104 1.64 4.16 -7.42
N GLU A 105 1.71 2.91 -7.85
CA GLU A 105 2.94 2.32 -8.39
C GLU A 105 3.40 3.05 -9.66
N ILE A 106 2.48 3.32 -10.59
CA ILE A 106 2.77 4.09 -11.81
C ILE A 106 3.26 5.50 -11.47
N CYS A 107 2.62 6.17 -10.50
CA CYS A 107 3.08 7.46 -9.98
C CYS A 107 4.54 7.39 -9.52
N LYS A 108 4.91 6.40 -8.69
CA LYS A 108 6.30 6.22 -8.22
C LYS A 108 7.26 6.01 -9.38
N MET A 109 6.89 5.22 -10.39
CA MET A 109 7.73 4.99 -11.57
C MET A 109 8.02 6.30 -12.32
N TYR A 110 7.02 7.15 -12.54
CA TYR A 110 7.21 8.47 -13.16
C TYR A 110 7.95 9.47 -12.27
N MET A 111 7.68 9.45 -10.96
CA MET A 111 8.30 10.38 -10.02
C MET A 111 9.79 10.12 -9.85
N TYR A 112 10.21 8.85 -9.88
CA TYR A 112 11.61 8.45 -9.68
C TYR A 112 12.33 8.03 -10.95
N GLY A 113 11.65 7.98 -12.10
CA GLY A 113 12.25 7.56 -13.38
C GLY A 113 12.61 6.07 -13.41
N ILE A 114 11.76 5.21 -12.86
CA ILE A 114 11.99 3.76 -12.82
C ILE A 114 11.51 3.16 -14.15
N GLY A 115 12.43 2.66 -14.97
CA GLY A 115 12.16 2.08 -16.29
C GLY A 115 11.74 3.07 -17.37
N LEU A 116 11.79 4.38 -17.09
CA LEU A 116 11.33 5.45 -17.96
C LEU A 116 11.94 6.80 -17.57
N THR A 117 11.84 7.81 -18.44
CA THR A 117 12.28 9.17 -18.13
C THR A 117 11.38 9.81 -17.08
N LYS A 118 11.97 10.32 -16.00
CA LYS A 118 11.25 11.03 -14.95
C LYS A 118 10.34 12.12 -15.53
N ASP A 119 9.07 12.11 -15.11
CA ASP A 119 8.06 13.10 -15.49
C ASP A 119 7.16 13.41 -14.29
N GLU A 120 7.40 14.56 -13.67
CA GLU A 120 6.66 14.99 -12.48
C GLU A 120 5.19 15.32 -12.80
N LYS A 121 4.89 15.86 -13.99
CA LYS A 121 3.52 16.21 -14.36
C LYS A 121 2.68 14.95 -14.49
N THR A 122 3.22 13.94 -15.16
CA THR A 122 2.57 12.63 -15.32
C THR A 122 2.48 11.91 -13.98
N ALA A 123 3.52 11.97 -13.13
CA ALA A 123 3.46 11.41 -11.78
C ALA A 123 2.32 12.01 -10.94
N ILE A 124 2.16 13.34 -10.94
CA ILE A 124 1.08 14.02 -10.19
C ILE A 124 -0.30 13.62 -10.70
N MET A 125 -0.47 13.46 -12.02
CA MET A 125 -1.73 12.96 -12.60
C MET A 125 -2.08 11.56 -12.05
N TRP A 126 -1.11 10.66 -12.01
CA TRP A 126 -1.30 9.32 -11.44
C TRP A 126 -1.51 9.34 -9.92
N LEU A 127 -0.84 10.25 -9.21
CA LEU A 127 -1.03 10.45 -7.78
C LEU A 127 -2.46 10.89 -7.46
N SER A 128 -3.01 11.86 -8.20
CA SER A 128 -4.40 12.29 -8.04
C SER A 128 -5.38 11.15 -8.30
N LYS A 129 -5.14 10.35 -9.36
CA LYS A 129 -5.95 9.17 -9.66
C LYS A 129 -5.89 8.13 -8.54
N ALA A 130 -4.73 7.91 -7.92
CA ALA A 130 -4.58 7.03 -6.76
C ALA A 130 -5.37 7.53 -5.54
N VAL A 131 -5.38 8.85 -5.30
CA VAL A 131 -6.21 9.46 -4.24
C VAL A 131 -7.70 9.25 -4.50
N GLU A 132 -8.16 9.42 -5.74
CA GLU A 132 -9.55 9.13 -6.14
C GLU A 132 -9.94 7.65 -5.93
N ARG A 133 -8.95 6.75 -5.95
CA ARG A 133 -9.09 5.32 -5.65
C ARG A 133 -8.92 4.99 -4.15
N ASN A 134 -8.93 6.00 -3.28
CA ASN A 134 -8.74 5.87 -1.83
C ASN A 134 -7.43 5.19 -1.42
N ASN A 135 -6.37 5.36 -2.20
CA ASN A 135 -5.05 4.87 -1.80
C ASN A 135 -4.47 5.78 -0.69
N SER A 136 -4.26 5.23 0.51
CA SER A 136 -3.84 6.00 1.68
C SER A 136 -2.40 6.52 1.59
N ASP A 137 -1.50 5.79 0.92
CA ASP A 137 -0.13 6.26 0.65
C ASP A 137 -0.13 7.45 -0.32
N ALA A 138 -0.99 7.40 -1.35
CA ALA A 138 -1.18 8.51 -2.29
C ALA A 138 -1.76 9.75 -1.58
N GLN A 139 -2.73 9.55 -0.69
CA GLN A 139 -3.30 10.62 0.12
C GLN A 139 -2.23 11.28 1.00
N ALA A 140 -1.42 10.49 1.71
CA ALA A 140 -0.34 11.02 2.54
C ALA A 140 0.72 11.76 1.69
N MET A 141 1.09 11.22 0.54
CA MET A 141 2.08 11.82 -0.36
C MET A 141 1.59 13.14 -0.96
N LEU A 142 0.35 13.18 -1.48
CA LEU A 142 -0.24 14.40 -2.01
C LEU A 142 -0.46 15.43 -0.90
N GLY A 143 -0.93 14.99 0.28
CA GLY A 143 -1.09 15.83 1.45
C GLY A 143 0.23 16.51 1.85
N ARG A 144 1.33 15.75 1.88
CA ARG A 144 2.67 16.28 2.16
C ARG A 144 3.11 17.33 1.13
N ARG A 145 2.82 17.09 -0.15
CA ARG A 145 3.12 18.06 -1.21
C ARG A 145 2.34 19.36 -1.00
N LEU A 146 1.03 19.26 -0.81
CA LEU A 146 0.15 20.42 -0.57
C LEU A 146 0.54 21.19 0.69
N TYR A 147 0.96 20.48 1.74
CA TYR A 147 1.47 21.08 2.97
C TYR A 147 2.72 21.96 2.71
N ASN A 148 3.65 21.47 1.89
CA ASN A 148 4.85 22.24 1.50
C ASN A 148 4.51 23.44 0.60
N GLU A 149 3.40 23.36 -0.14
CA GLU A 149 2.84 24.48 -0.92
C GLU A 149 1.99 25.44 -0.05
N ASN A 150 1.95 25.26 1.27
CA ASN A 150 1.13 26.00 2.24
C ASN A 150 -0.39 25.89 2.02
N LYS A 151 -0.86 24.86 1.31
CA LYS A 151 -2.27 24.53 1.11
C LYS A 151 -2.76 23.64 2.24
N PHE A 152 -2.82 24.19 3.45
CA PHE A 152 -3.00 23.41 4.67
C PHE A 152 -4.35 22.70 4.75
N ASP A 153 -5.45 23.34 4.34
CA ASP A 153 -6.79 22.73 4.44
C ASP A 153 -6.92 21.42 3.66
N GLU A 154 -6.46 21.44 2.39
CA GLU A 154 -6.46 20.24 1.55
C GLU A 154 -5.48 19.19 2.05
N ALA A 155 -4.29 19.61 2.51
CA ALA A 155 -3.30 18.72 3.09
C ALA A 155 -3.85 17.99 4.33
N ILE A 156 -4.45 18.73 5.26
CA ILE A 156 -5.07 18.20 6.49
C ILE A 156 -6.19 17.23 6.14
N ARG A 157 -7.04 17.55 5.15
CA ARG A 157 -8.09 16.62 4.69
C ARG A 157 -7.48 15.29 4.25
N LEU A 158 -6.43 15.32 3.44
CA LEU A 158 -5.77 14.10 2.95
C LEU A 158 -5.05 13.34 4.05
N PHE A 159 -4.40 14.03 4.99
CA PHE A 159 -3.78 13.38 6.14
C PHE A 159 -4.80 12.70 7.04
N ASN A 160 -5.98 13.28 7.24
CA ASN A 160 -7.07 12.63 7.99
C ASN A 160 -7.55 11.37 7.27
N LEU A 161 -7.77 11.42 5.95
CA LEU A 161 -8.16 10.23 5.18
C LEU A 161 -7.11 9.12 5.31
N ALA A 162 -5.83 9.45 5.11
CA ALA A 162 -4.75 8.48 5.24
C ALA A 162 -4.64 7.93 6.66
N ALA A 163 -4.76 8.79 7.69
CA ALA A 163 -4.71 8.39 9.08
C ALA A 163 -5.88 7.48 9.50
N ASN A 164 -7.06 7.65 8.92
CA ASN A 164 -8.21 6.77 9.17
C ASN A 164 -7.94 5.32 8.71
N ASP A 165 -7.08 5.14 7.70
CA ASP A 165 -6.61 3.83 7.23
C ASP A 165 -5.33 3.36 7.95
N ASP A 166 -5.00 3.96 9.12
CA ASP A 166 -3.77 3.71 9.87
C ASP A 166 -2.48 3.95 9.04
N ASN A 167 -2.54 4.81 8.01
CA ASN A 167 -1.36 5.13 7.22
C ASN A 167 -0.34 5.87 8.08
N VAL A 168 0.87 5.33 8.13
CA VAL A 168 1.95 5.80 9.01
C VAL A 168 2.34 7.26 8.72
N ASP A 169 2.47 7.62 7.44
CA ASP A 169 2.82 8.97 7.03
C ASP A 169 1.65 9.93 7.26
N GLY A 170 0.41 9.49 6.98
CA GLY A 170 -0.81 10.26 7.28
C GLY A 170 -0.92 10.63 8.76
N LEU A 171 -0.77 9.64 9.64
CA LEU A 171 -0.75 9.83 11.10
C LEU A 171 0.37 10.78 11.53
N TYR A 172 1.59 10.54 11.04
CA TYR A 172 2.74 11.35 11.40
C TYR A 172 2.56 12.82 10.98
N TYR A 173 2.21 13.08 9.72
CA TYR A 173 2.06 14.46 9.23
C TYR A 173 0.85 15.17 9.83
N LEU A 174 -0.26 14.47 10.10
CA LEU A 174 -1.37 15.05 10.84
C LEU A 174 -0.95 15.44 12.26
N GLY A 175 -0.20 14.59 12.93
CA GLY A 175 0.36 14.87 14.26
C GLY A 175 1.29 16.09 14.27
N ILE A 176 2.20 16.18 13.29
CA ILE A 176 3.05 17.37 13.10
C ILE A 176 2.20 18.63 12.88
N THR A 177 1.12 18.53 12.10
CA THR A 177 0.25 19.66 11.79
C THR A 177 -0.45 20.19 13.05
N TYR A 178 -1.02 19.30 13.88
CA TYR A 178 -1.57 19.67 15.20
C TYR A 178 -0.52 20.23 16.16
N MET A 179 0.71 19.71 16.12
CA MET A 179 1.79 20.20 16.97
C MET A 179 2.22 21.64 16.60
N GLN A 180 2.20 21.95 15.31
CA GLN A 180 2.59 23.26 14.77
C GLN A 180 1.44 24.28 14.76
N GLY A 181 0.18 23.82 14.70
CA GLY A 181 -0.99 24.69 14.57
C GLY A 181 -1.09 25.39 13.21
N LYS A 182 -0.62 24.74 12.14
CA LYS A 182 -0.65 25.31 10.78
C LYS A 182 -1.92 24.89 10.06
N GLY A 183 -2.82 25.83 9.80
CA GLY A 183 -4.12 25.58 9.16
C GLY A 183 -5.13 24.84 10.05
N ILE A 184 -4.78 24.59 11.32
CA ILE A 184 -5.66 24.00 12.34
C ILE A 184 -5.20 24.50 13.71
N ASP A 185 -6.10 24.53 14.69
CA ASP A 185 -5.74 24.87 16.06
C ASP A 185 -4.69 23.91 16.61
N LYS A 186 -3.71 24.49 17.32
CA LYS A 186 -2.66 23.71 17.96
C LYS A 186 -3.26 22.83 19.06
N ASP A 187 -3.05 21.52 18.94
CA ASP A 187 -3.52 20.53 19.91
C ASP A 187 -2.41 19.50 20.17
N LEU A 188 -1.67 19.71 21.26
CA LEU A 188 -0.53 18.85 21.61
C LEU A 188 -0.97 17.45 22.03
N ASN A 189 -2.17 17.29 22.58
CA ASN A 189 -2.68 15.98 22.99
C ASN A 189 -3.04 15.14 21.77
N LYS A 190 -3.77 15.71 20.80
CA LYS A 190 -4.05 15.02 19.54
C LYS A 190 -2.77 14.72 18.77
N ALA A 191 -1.85 15.68 18.72
CA ALA A 191 -0.54 15.46 18.10
C ALA A 191 0.18 14.26 18.72
N GLU A 192 0.27 14.20 20.05
CA GLU A 192 0.94 13.12 20.76
C GLU A 192 0.29 11.75 20.48
N VAL A 193 -1.05 11.66 20.50
CA VAL A 193 -1.78 10.42 20.17
C VAL A 193 -1.45 9.93 18.77
N LEU A 194 -1.51 10.80 17.77
CA LEU A 194 -1.24 10.46 16.37
C LEU A 194 0.22 10.04 16.15
N ILE A 195 1.17 10.76 16.76
CA ILE A 195 2.60 10.45 16.66
C ILE A 195 2.91 9.12 17.37
N ARG A 196 2.31 8.84 18.52
CA ARG A 196 2.45 7.54 19.21
C ARG A 196 1.91 6.40 18.34
N ARG A 197 0.73 6.56 17.75
CA ARG A 197 0.17 5.57 16.82
C ARG A 197 1.08 5.32 15.61
N ALA A 198 1.61 6.39 14.99
CA ALA A 198 2.58 6.26 13.90
C ALA A 198 3.86 5.52 14.34
N ALA A 199 4.36 5.78 15.55
CA ALA A 199 5.53 5.10 16.11
C ALA A 199 5.27 3.61 16.38
N GLU A 200 4.11 3.25 16.91
CA GLU A 200 3.67 1.86 17.12
C GLU A 200 3.62 1.09 15.80
N LEU A 201 3.12 1.74 14.74
CA LEU A 201 3.06 1.20 13.38
C LEU A 201 4.41 1.23 12.64
N GLY A 202 5.49 1.69 13.30
CA GLY A 202 6.85 1.53 12.81
C GLY A 202 7.56 2.81 12.33
N SER A 203 6.92 3.99 12.36
CA SER A 203 7.56 5.24 11.97
C SER A 203 8.78 5.55 12.83
N GLN A 204 9.96 5.57 12.20
CA GLN A 204 11.19 5.97 12.89
C GLN A 204 11.20 7.46 13.22
N GLN A 205 10.67 8.29 12.31
CA GLN A 205 10.55 9.73 12.52
C GLN A 205 9.67 10.04 13.75
N ALA A 206 8.55 9.33 13.90
CA ALA A 206 7.69 9.48 15.07
C ALA A 206 8.38 9.02 16.36
N LYS A 207 9.08 7.87 16.33
CA LYS A 207 9.86 7.37 17.47
C LYS A 207 10.95 8.36 17.91
N GLU A 208 11.67 8.94 16.96
CA GLU A 208 12.69 9.95 17.22
C GLU A 208 12.11 11.24 17.78
N LEU A 209 10.95 11.68 17.27
CA LEU A 209 10.27 12.87 17.75
C LEU A 209 9.83 12.72 19.20
N LEU A 210 9.21 11.59 19.56
CA LEU A 210 8.78 11.33 20.94
C LEU A 210 9.94 11.35 21.93
N LYS A 211 11.10 10.78 21.56
CA LYS A 211 12.31 10.83 22.40
C LYS A 211 12.77 12.27 22.69
N LYS A 212 12.64 13.19 21.73
CA LYS A 212 13.00 14.61 21.91
C LYS A 212 12.00 15.35 22.81
N VAL A 213 10.73 14.99 22.74
CA VAL A 213 9.68 15.59 23.58
C VAL A 213 9.80 15.11 25.03
N ASP A 214 10.09 13.83 25.26
CA ASP A 214 10.24 13.27 26.61
C ASP A 214 11.51 13.77 27.33
N THR A 215 12.56 14.16 26.59
CA THR A 215 13.81 14.70 27.17
C THR A 215 13.78 16.20 27.44
N SER A 216 12.69 16.89 27.08
CA SER A 216 12.50 18.34 27.28
C SER A 216 11.45 18.71 28.33
N ARG A 217 10.89 17.70 29.03
CA ARG A 217 10.04 17.86 30.23
C ARG A 217 10.85 17.64 31.50
#